data_AF-A0A523R3R5-F1
#
_entry.id   AF-A0A523R3R5-F1
#
_cell.length_a   1.000
_cell.length_b   1.000
_cell.length_c   1.000
_cell.angle_alpha   90.00
_cell.angle_beta   90.00
_cell.angle_gamma   90.00
#
_symmetry.space_group_name_H-M   'P 1'
#
loop_
_entity.id
_entity.type
_entity.pdbx_description
1 polymer ?
#
loop_
_entity_poly.entity_id
_entity_poly.type
_entity_poly.pdbx_seq_one_letter_code
_entity_poly.pdbx_strand_id
1 'polypeptide(L)'
;MKIKKLAIFGAAGIALLIFLCILKGLIVQRKLKSDKRNNFEEERMKLPIIFSKHYDIKFGGLEKLHPFDAAKYGKIYKYLVKETGIAECYTPDIVTEDDLLSVHTKKYLASL
;
A
#
# COMPACT_ATOMS: atom_id res chain seq x y z
N MET A 1 33.64 16.81 60.02
CA MET A 1 32.23 16.69 59.59
C MET A 1 32.20 16.65 58.06
N LYS A 2 31.54 15.62 57.50
CA LYS A 2 31.55 15.10 56.11
C LYS A 2 31.97 16.06 54.99
N ILE A 3 33.14 15.77 54.41
CA ILE A 3 33.68 16.36 53.19
C ILE A 3 33.05 15.66 51.97
N LYS A 4 32.51 16.46 51.05
CA LYS A 4 32.36 16.26 49.60
C LYS A 4 31.69 14.95 49.13
N LYS A 5 30.39 15.03 48.83
CA LYS A 5 29.80 14.28 47.69
C LYS A 5 29.56 15.26 46.54
N LEU A 6 30.63 15.82 45.98
CA LEU A 6 30.56 16.45 44.66
C LEU A 6 31.02 15.39 43.68
N ALA A 7 30.05 14.78 43.00
CA ALA A 7 30.25 13.68 42.07
C ALA A 7 31.16 14.13 40.93
N ILE A 8 32.40 13.67 40.95
CA ILE A 8 33.32 13.76 39.82
C ILE A 8 32.84 12.71 38.82
N PHE A 9 31.94 13.08 37.92
CA PHE A 9 31.76 12.32 36.69
C PHE A 9 33.07 12.48 35.91
N GLY A 10 33.97 11.51 36.03
CA GLY A 10 35.24 11.51 35.29
C GLY A 10 35.00 11.66 33.79
N ALA A 11 35.99 12.14 33.04
CA ALA A 11 35.89 12.41 31.61
C ALA A 11 35.22 11.29 30.78
N ALA A 12 35.41 10.03 31.20
CA ALA A 12 34.75 8.85 30.62
C ALA A 12 33.20 8.86 30.75
N GLY A 13 32.66 9.35 31.86
CA GLY A 13 31.21 9.46 32.08
C GLY A 13 30.56 10.55 31.22
N ILE A 14 31.26 11.66 31.04
CA ILE A 14 30.82 12.75 30.14
C ILE A 14 30.87 12.27 28.68
N ALA A 15 31.95 11.57 28.28
CA ALA A 15 32.07 10.98 26.95
C ALA A 15 30.95 9.96 26.66
N LEU A 16 30.59 9.12 27.64
CA LEU A 16 29.49 8.15 27.50
C LEU A 16 28.13 8.84 27.32
N LEU A 17 27.85 9.91 28.08
CA LEU A 17 26.62 10.70 27.95
C LEU A 17 26.51 11.38 26.58
N ILE A 18 27.61 11.96 26.09
CA ILE A 18 27.68 12.57 24.76
C ILE A 18 27.44 11.50 23.68
N PHE A 19 28.08 10.33 23.79
CA PHE A 19 27.90 9.22 22.86
C PHE A 19 26.45 8.72 22.82
N LEU A 20 25.79 8.57 23.98
CA LEU A 20 24.38 8.19 24.07
C LEU A 20 23.45 9.23 23.45
N CYS A 21 23.76 10.52 23.60
CA CYS A 21 22.99 11.61 22.96
C CYS A 21 23.12 11.58 21.43
N ILE A 22 24.34 11.35 20.92
CA ILE A 22 24.57 11.22 19.48
C ILE A 22 23.84 10.00 18.91
N LEU A 23 23.86 8.85 19.60
CA LEU A 23 23.12 7.65 19.18
C LEU A 23 21.61 7.92 19.12
N LYS A 24 21.04 8.54 20.15
CA LYS A 24 19.61 8.91 20.17
C LYS A 24 19.26 9.88 19.04
N GLY A 25 20.11 10.88 18.80
CA GLY A 25 19.97 11.82 17.70
C GLY A 25 19.93 11.12 16.34
N LEU A 26 20.85 10.17 16.09
CA LEU A 26 20.88 9.40 14.85
C LEU A 26 19.62 8.53 14.66
N ILE A 27 19.09 7.94 15.73
CA ILE A 27 17.85 7.14 15.68
C ILE A 27 16.66 8.03 15.33
N VAL A 28 16.54 9.21 15.96
CA VAL A 28 15.48 10.18 15.66
C VAL A 28 15.57 10.66 14.21
N GLN A 29 16.77 11.01 13.74
CA GLN A 29 17.00 11.43 12.36
C GLN A 29 16.65 10.32 11.34
N ARG A 30 16.99 9.06 11.65
CA ARG A 30 16.59 7.91 10.81
C ARG A 30 15.09 7.71 10.77
N LYS A 31 14.40 7.86 11.91
CA LYS A 31 12.94 7.75 11.98
C LYS A 31 12.25 8.86 11.19
N LEU A 32 12.68 10.11 11.38
CA LEU A 32 12.16 11.25 10.60
C LEU A 32 12.39 11.08 9.09
N LYS A 33 13.56 10.58 8.67
CA LYS A 33 13.84 10.29 7.25
C LYS A 33 13.05 9.09 6.71
N SER A 34 12.64 8.16 7.58
CA SER A 34 11.76 7.04 7.22
C SER A 34 10.32 7.53 7.06
N ASP A 35 9.79 8.25 8.05
CA ASP A 35 8.44 8.82 8.03
C ASP A 35 8.28 9.79 6.85
N LYS A 36 9.27 10.63 6.58
CA LYS A 36 9.25 11.55 5.43
C LYS A 36 9.28 10.82 4.07
N ARG A 37 9.88 9.63 4.01
CA ARG A 37 9.87 8.77 2.80
C ARG A 37 8.52 8.09 2.63
N ASN A 38 7.94 7.60 3.73
CA ASN A 38 6.62 6.99 3.74
C ASN A 38 5.55 8.00 3.30
N ASN A 39 5.59 9.23 3.82
CA ASN A 39 4.66 10.29 3.41
C ASN A 39 4.82 10.70 1.93
N PHE A 40 6.04 10.63 1.37
CA PHE A 40 6.27 10.97 -0.04
C PHE A 40 5.82 9.86 -1.01
N GLU A 41 5.85 8.60 -0.56
CA GLU A 41 5.29 7.46 -1.28
C GLU A 41 3.75 7.51 -1.27
N GLU A 42 3.15 8.01 -0.19
CA GLU A 42 1.69 8.13 -0.02
C GLU A 42 1.06 9.25 -0.87
N GLU A 43 1.85 10.24 -1.31
CA GLU A 43 1.43 11.32 -2.23
C GLU A 43 1.60 10.98 -3.73
N ARG A 44 1.95 9.74 -4.10
CA ARG A 44 1.81 9.32 -5.51
C ARG A 44 0.32 9.17 -5.81
N MET A 45 -0.26 10.20 -6.42
CA MET A 45 -1.61 10.16 -7.02
C MET A 45 -1.73 8.91 -7.89
N LYS A 46 -2.51 7.92 -7.43
CA LYS A 46 -2.85 6.77 -8.25
C LYS A 46 -3.52 7.26 -9.52
N LEU A 47 -3.05 6.78 -10.66
CA LEU A 47 -3.70 7.06 -11.94
C LEU A 47 -5.14 6.56 -11.88
N PRO A 48 -6.08 7.21 -12.59
CA PRO A 48 -7.51 6.87 -12.57
C PRO A 48 -7.79 5.59 -13.37
N ILE A 49 -7.14 4.50 -12.98
CA ILE A 49 -7.22 3.18 -13.60
C ILE A 49 -7.91 2.26 -12.62
N ILE A 50 -9.01 1.66 -13.05
CA ILE A 50 -9.81 0.73 -12.25
C ILE A 50 -9.51 -0.68 -12.73
N PHE A 51 -9.07 -1.55 -11.82
CA PHE A 51 -8.81 -2.94 -12.12
C PHE A 51 -9.06 -3.83 -10.90
N SER A 52 -9.67 -4.98 -11.15
CA SER A 52 -9.80 -6.08 -10.20
C SER A 52 -9.34 -7.38 -10.83
N LYS A 53 -8.61 -8.20 -10.07
CA LYS A 53 -8.25 -9.57 -10.48
C LYS A 53 -9.47 -10.45 -10.78
N HIS A 54 -10.65 -10.08 -10.25
CA HIS A 54 -11.90 -10.80 -10.43
C HIS A 54 -12.58 -10.54 -11.79
N TYR A 55 -12.06 -9.61 -12.60
CA TYR A 55 -12.55 -9.40 -13.97
C TYR A 55 -12.20 -10.56 -14.91
N ASP A 56 -11.16 -11.33 -14.56
CA ASP A 56 -10.80 -12.53 -15.27
C ASP A 56 -11.67 -13.70 -14.79
N ILE A 57 -12.46 -14.28 -15.70
CA ILE A 57 -13.22 -15.50 -15.43
C ILE A 57 -12.30 -16.70 -15.72
N LYS A 58 -12.19 -17.62 -14.77
CA LYS A 58 -11.44 -18.88 -14.92
C LYS A 58 -12.39 -20.06 -14.76
N PHE A 59 -12.31 -20.99 -15.69
CA PHE A 59 -13.15 -22.19 -15.70
C PHE A 59 -12.32 -23.42 -16.07
N GLY A 60 -11.20 -23.62 -15.37
CA GLY A 60 -10.34 -24.80 -15.54
C GLY A 60 -9.71 -24.94 -16.93
N GLY A 61 -9.66 -23.87 -17.73
CA GLY A 61 -9.17 -23.88 -19.11
C GLY A 61 -10.29 -23.91 -20.15
N LEU A 62 -11.53 -24.25 -19.79
CA LEU A 62 -12.68 -24.21 -20.70
C LEU A 62 -13.01 -22.77 -21.14
N GLU A 63 -12.64 -21.77 -20.34
CA GLU A 63 -12.80 -20.36 -20.71
C GLU A 63 -12.06 -19.99 -22.01
N LYS A 64 -11.08 -20.80 -22.43
CA LYS A 64 -10.33 -20.60 -23.68
C LYS A 64 -11.08 -21.03 -24.93
N LEU A 65 -12.12 -21.85 -24.78
CA LEU A 65 -12.98 -22.29 -25.89
C LEU A 65 -14.07 -21.27 -26.20
N HIS A 66 -14.30 -20.33 -25.29
CA HIS A 66 -15.32 -19.32 -25.44
C HIS A 66 -14.89 -18.27 -26.49
N PRO A 67 -15.78 -17.80 -27.38
CA PRO A 67 -15.44 -16.81 -28.40
C PRO A 67 -15.05 -15.44 -27.81
N PHE A 68 -15.47 -15.17 -26.58
CA PHE A 68 -15.01 -14.02 -25.80
C PHE A 68 -13.84 -14.41 -24.89
N ASP A 69 -12.77 -13.61 -24.93
CA ASP A 69 -11.59 -13.77 -24.06
C ASP A 69 -11.92 -13.40 -22.61
N ALA A 70 -12.28 -14.42 -21.84
CA ALA A 70 -12.53 -14.35 -20.40
C ALA A 70 -11.37 -13.81 -19.57
N ALA A 71 -10.15 -13.72 -20.13
CA ALA A 71 -8.96 -13.21 -19.46
C ALA A 71 -8.42 -11.90 -20.06
N LYS A 72 -9.24 -11.20 -20.86
CA LYS A 72 -8.85 -10.00 -21.59
C LYS A 72 -8.27 -8.93 -20.67
N TYR A 73 -8.98 -8.60 -19.59
CA TYR A 73 -8.61 -7.48 -18.72
C TYR A 73 -7.32 -7.77 -17.94
N GLY A 74 -7.13 -8.99 -17.44
CA GLY A 74 -5.87 -9.39 -16.81
C GLY A 74 -4.67 -9.35 -17.75
N LYS A 75 -4.86 -9.65 -19.05
CA LYS A 75 -3.80 -9.49 -20.06
C LYS A 75 -3.47 -8.01 -20.30
N ILE A 76 -4.49 -7.14 -20.42
CA ILE A 76 -4.30 -5.69 -20.58
C ILE A 76 -3.58 -5.11 -19.37
N TYR A 77 -3.98 -5.46 -18.15
CA TYR A 77 -3.32 -5.01 -16.93
C TYR A 77 -1.85 -5.43 -16.90
N LYS A 78 -1.53 -6.70 -17.19
CA LYS A 78 -0.14 -7.18 -17.25
C LYS A 78 0.68 -6.45 -18.31
N TYR A 79 0.10 -6.19 -19.48
CA TYR A 79 0.75 -5.42 -20.53
C TYR A 79 1.04 -3.99 -20.05
N LEU A 80 0.06 -3.32 -19.46
CA LEU A 80 0.23 -1.96 -18.93
C LEU A 80 1.34 -1.90 -17.89
N VAL A 81 1.31 -2.79 -16.89
CA VAL A 81 2.36 -2.89 -15.86
C VAL A 81 3.74 -3.08 -16.49
N LYS A 82 3.84 -3.98 -17.47
CA LYS A 82 5.09 -4.30 -18.16
C LYS A 82 5.67 -3.11 -18.93
N GLU A 83 4.84 -2.38 -19.66
CA GLU A 83 5.30 -1.32 -20.55
C GLU A 83 5.46 0.04 -19.85
N THR A 84 4.74 0.27 -18.76
CA THR A 84 4.69 1.59 -18.10
C THR A 84 5.18 1.60 -16.65
N GLY A 85 5.28 0.43 -16.01
CA GLY A 85 5.55 0.32 -14.58
C GLY A 85 4.36 0.67 -13.68
N ILE A 86 3.20 1.02 -14.25
CA ILE A 86 2.00 1.39 -13.50
C ILE A 86 1.34 0.11 -12.96
N ALA A 87 1.57 -0.19 -11.68
CA ALA A 87 0.94 -1.32 -10.97
C ALA A 87 -0.15 -0.88 -9.98
N GLU A 88 -0.17 0.38 -9.57
CA GLU A 88 -1.14 0.89 -8.62
C GLU A 88 -2.43 1.30 -9.34
N CYS A 89 -3.49 0.53 -9.12
CA CYS A 89 -4.83 0.78 -9.64
C CYS A 89 -5.83 0.86 -8.47
N TYR A 90 -6.99 1.44 -8.75
CA TYR A 90 -8.14 1.36 -7.87
C TYR A 90 -8.86 0.01 -8.07
N THR A 91 -9.15 -0.68 -6.98
CA THR A 91 -10.03 -1.86 -7.01
C THR A 91 -11.44 -1.42 -6.62
N PRO A 92 -12.45 -1.66 -7.47
CA PRO A 92 -13.81 -1.25 -7.17
C PRO A 92 -14.45 -2.20 -6.14
N ASP A 93 -15.39 -1.66 -5.39
CA ASP A 93 -16.28 -2.43 -4.53
C ASP A 93 -17.37 -3.13 -5.35
N ILE A 94 -18.00 -4.14 -4.75
CA ILE A 94 -19.13 -4.85 -5.36
C ILE A 94 -20.34 -3.92 -5.34
N VAL A 95 -21.02 -3.81 -6.49
CA VAL A 95 -22.25 -3.03 -6.65
C VAL A 95 -23.35 -3.54 -5.72
N THR A 96 -24.10 -2.63 -5.11
CA THR A 96 -25.18 -3.02 -4.18
C THR A 96 -26.45 -3.42 -4.92
N GLU A 97 -27.36 -4.14 -4.25
CA GLU A 97 -28.66 -4.47 -4.84
C GLU A 97 -29.48 -3.20 -5.12
N ASP A 98 -29.41 -2.19 -4.26
CA ASP A 98 -30.09 -0.91 -4.47
C ASP A 98 -29.58 -0.20 -5.73
N ASP A 99 -28.26 -0.21 -5.96
CA ASP A 99 -27.66 0.31 -7.19
C ASP A 99 -28.18 -0.44 -8.43
N LEU A 100 -28.26 -1.78 -8.35
CA LEU A 100 -28.78 -2.60 -9.45
C LEU A 100 -30.27 -2.33 -9.71
N LEU A 101 -31.07 -2.17 -8.64
CA LEU A 101 -32.51 -1.91 -8.72
C LEU A 101 -32.86 -0.52 -9.24
N SER A 102 -31.90 0.42 -9.25
CA SER A 102 -32.08 1.72 -9.90
C SER A 102 -32.22 1.62 -11.43
N VAL A 103 -31.72 0.53 -12.03
CA VAL A 103 -31.72 0.31 -13.49
C VAL A 103 -32.47 -0.96 -13.90
N HIS A 104 -32.49 -1.99 -13.03
CA HIS A 104 -33.03 -3.31 -13.32
C HIS A 104 -34.26 -3.66 -12.46
N THR A 105 -35.14 -4.50 -13.01
CA THR A 105 -36.28 -5.02 -12.24
C THR A 105 -35.85 -6.15 -11.30
N LYS A 106 -36.54 -6.31 -10.17
CA LYS A 106 -36.36 -7.46 -9.25
C LYS A 106 -36.46 -8.80 -9.98
N LYS A 107 -37.39 -8.92 -10.93
CA LYS A 107 -37.60 -10.15 -11.71
C LYS A 107 -36.37 -10.50 -12.56
N TYR A 108 -35.72 -9.50 -13.17
CA TYR A 108 -34.52 -9.71 -13.96
C TYR A 108 -33.33 -10.13 -13.08
N LEU A 109 -33.11 -9.44 -11.96
CA LEU A 109 -32.03 -9.78 -11.04
C LEU A 109 -32.17 -11.20 -10.48
N ALA A 110 -33.40 -11.65 -10.22
CA ALA A 110 -33.68 -13.01 -9.78
C ALA A 110 -33.46 -14.10 -10.87
N SER A 111 -33.15 -13.71 -12.11
CA SER A 111 -32.94 -14.64 -13.25
C SER A 111 -31.49 -14.76 -13.72
N LEU A 112 -30.57 -13.97 -13.13
CA LEU A 112 -29.12 -13.99 -13.41
C LEU A 112 -28.45 -15.20 -12.75
#